data_AF-A0A2V7XH33-F1
#
_entry.id   AF-A0A2V7XH33-F1
#
_cell.length_a   1.000
_cell.length_b   1.000
_cell.length_c   1.000
_cell.angle_alpha   90.00
_cell.angle_beta   90.00
_cell.angle_gamma   90.00
#
_symmetry.space_group_name_H-M   'P 1'
#
loop_
_entity.id
_entity.type
_entity.pdbx_description
1 polymer ?
#
loop_
_entity_poly.entity_id
_entity_poly.type
_entity_poly.pdbx_seq_one_letter_code
_entity_poly.pdbx_strand_id
1 'polypeptide(L)' 'MYDVVIRMTLPERRFKLRLVDAAHLTAGHQVLDVGCGTGTLLILAANRAPGANLTGIDADERILSRARRKIDRAGLSV' A
#
# COMPACT_ATOMS: atom_id res chain seq x y z
N MET A 1 10.97 -4.34 19.30
CA MET A 1 12.25 -4.88 18.79
C MET A 1 12.08 -5.93 17.67
N TYR A 2 10.89 -6.51 17.48
CA TYR A 2 10.59 -7.45 16.37
C TYR A 2 10.33 -6.76 15.01
N ASP A 3 9.74 -5.56 15.00
CA ASP A 3 9.31 -4.87 13.76
C ASP A 3 10.43 -4.50 12.78
N VAL A 4 11.58 -4.07 13.28
CA VAL A 4 12.70 -3.63 12.44
C VAL A 4 13.29 -4.80 11.65
N VAL A 5 13.31 -5.99 12.24
CA VAL A 5 13.89 -7.19 11.63
C VAL A 5 12.99 -7.71 10.50
N ILE A 6 11.66 -7.71 10.68
CA ILE A 6 10.70 -8.06 9.61
C ILE A 6 10.83 -7.08 8.44
N ARG A 7 10.94 -5.78 8.74
CA ARG A 7 11.13 -4.70 7.75
C ARG A 7 12.42 -4.84 6.94
N MET A 8 13.46 -5.49 7.47
CA MET A 8 14.77 -5.60 6.82
C MET A 8 15.05 -6.95 6.15
N THR A 9 14.35 -8.03 6.53
CA THR A 9 14.75 -9.40 6.14
C THR A 9 13.88 -10.06 5.07
N LEU A 10 12.60 -9.69 4.94
CA LEU A 10 11.75 -10.21 3.87
C LEU A 10 12.00 -9.42 2.58
N PRO A 11 12.03 -10.06 1.39
CA PRO A 11 12.05 -9.35 0.11
C PRO A 11 10.71 -8.62 -0.05
N GLU A 12 10.62 -7.45 0.58
CA GLU A 12 9.42 -6.70 0.93
C GLU A 12 8.49 -6.49 -0.27
N ARG A 13 9.08 -6.27 -1.44
CA ARG A 13 8.35 -6.08 -2.70
C ARG A 13 7.69 -7.37 -3.22
N ARG A 14 8.35 -8.52 -3.10
CA ARG A 14 7.87 -9.81 -3.63
C ARG A 14 6.74 -10.37 -2.78
N PHE A 15 6.82 -10.17 -1.46
CA PHE A 15 5.75 -10.53 -0.53
C PHE A 15 4.50 -9.65 -0.77
N LYS A 16 4.67 -8.33 -0.87
CA LYS A 16 3.57 -7.39 -1.14
C LYS A 16 2.84 -7.70 -2.45
N LEU A 17 3.58 -8.02 -3.52
CA LEU A 17 2.96 -8.39 -4.80
C LEU A 17 2.12 -9.67 -4.68
N ARG A 18 2.64 -10.71 -4.03
CA ARG A 18 1.89 -11.95 -3.80
C ARG A 18 0.63 -11.74 -2.97
N LEU A 19 0.67 -10.84 -2.00
CA LEU A 19 -0.48 -10.51 -1.17
C LEU A 19 -1.58 -9.82 -1.98
N VAL A 20 -1.20 -8.85 -2.84
CA VAL A 20 -2.15 -8.20 -3.76
C VAL A 20 -2.73 -9.19 -4.76
N ASP A 21 -1.90 -10.07 -5.33
CA ASP A 21 -2.36 -11.08 -6.29
C ASP A 21 -3.32 -12.09 -5.63
N ALA A 22 -3.00 -12.58 -4.43
CA ALA A 22 -3.84 -13.52 -3.69
C ALA A 22 -5.18 -12.91 -3.23
N ALA A 23 -5.23 -11.59 -3.05
CA ALA A 23 -6.45 -10.89 -2.66
C ALA A 23 -7.49 -10.80 -3.80
N HIS A 24 -7.11 -11.14 -5.04
CA HIS A 24 -7.98 -11.08 -6.22
C HIS A 24 -8.83 -9.79 -6.28
N LEU A 25 -8.17 -8.65 -6.05
CA LEU A 25 -8.84 -7.36 -6.01
C LEU A 25 -9.47 -7.04 -7.36
N THR A 26 -10.72 -6.61 -7.34
CA THR A 26 -11.48 -6.18 -8.52
C THR A 26 -12.07 -4.79 -8.30
N ALA A 27 -12.53 -4.16 -9.39
CA ALA A 27 -13.26 -2.91 -9.31
C ALA A 27 -14.44 -3.02 -8.34
N GLY A 28 -14.71 -1.95 -7.59
CA GLY A 28 -15.77 -1.88 -6.58
C GLY A 28 -15.41 -2.45 -5.21
N HIS A 29 -14.31 -3.19 -5.06
CA HIS A 29 -13.83 -3.60 -3.74
C HIS A 29 -13.39 -2.40 -2.91
N GLN A 30 -13.62 -2.48 -1.60
CA GLN A 30 -13.09 -1.53 -0.62
C GLN A 30 -11.94 -2.18 0.14
N VAL A 31 -10.78 -1.52 0.18
CA VAL A 31 -9.56 -2.06 0.80
C VAL A 31 -8.98 -1.03 1.75
N LEU A 32 -8.70 -1.45 2.98
CA LEU A 32 -8.02 -0.65 3.99
C LEU A 32 -6.63 -1.21 4.27
N ASP A 33 -5.60 -0.40 4.11
CA ASP A 33 -4.22 -0.70 4.48
C ASP A 33 -3.88 -0.03 5.83
N VAL A 34 -3.72 -0.84 6.88
CA VAL A 34 -3.43 -0.38 8.24
C VAL A 34 -1.93 -0.37 8.47
N GLY A 35 -1.36 0.81 8.78
CA GLY A 35 0.10 0.99 8.79
C GLY A 35 0.66 1.07 7.37
N CYS A 36 0.00 1.84 6.50
CA CYS A 36 0.28 1.87 5.07
C CYS A 36 1.69 2.41 4.73
N GLY A 37 2.38 3.01 5.70
CA GLY A 37 3.71 3.55 5.54
C GLY A 37 3.72 4.60 4.43
N THR A 38 4.66 4.46 3.49
CA THR A 38 4.76 5.37 2.34
C THR A 38 3.77 5.06 1.20
N GLY A 39 2.73 4.25 1.45
CA GLY A 39 1.69 3.93 0.46
C GLY A 39 2.14 3.01 -0.67
N THR A 40 3.23 2.26 -0.49
CA THR A 40 3.76 1.39 -1.56
C THR A 40 2.79 0.26 -1.92
N LEU A 41 2.11 -0.32 -0.92
CA LEU A 41 1.13 -1.37 -1.16
C LEU A 41 -0.12 -0.82 -1.86
N LEU A 42 -0.61 0.35 -1.43
CA LEU A 42 -1.73 1.05 -2.07
C LEU A 42 -1.47 1.32 -3.55
N ILE A 43 -0.27 1.80 -3.92
CA ILE A 43 0.10 2.03 -5.32
C ILE A 43 0.08 0.72 -6.12
N LEU A 44 0.60 -0.37 -5.54
CA LEU A 44 0.58 -1.68 -6.21
C LEU A 44 -0.85 -2.19 -6.39
N ALA A 45 -1.68 -2.08 -5.36
CA ALA A 45 -3.09 -2.48 -5.40
C ALA A 45 -3.89 -1.65 -6.43
N ALA A 46 -3.68 -0.33 -6.47
CA ALA A 46 -4.36 0.57 -7.41
C ALA A 46 -4.06 0.21 -8.87
N ASN A 47 -2.79 -0.10 -9.16
CA ASN A 47 -2.37 -0.52 -10.48
C ASN A 47 -2.90 -1.91 -10.86
N ARG A 48 -3.06 -2.80 -9.89
CA ARG A 48 -3.52 -4.17 -10.13
C ARG A 48 -5.04 -4.26 -10.29
N ALA A 49 -5.78 -3.42 -9.57
CA ALA A 49 -7.23 -3.37 -9.58
C ALA A 49 -7.74 -1.94 -9.82
N PRO A 50 -7.64 -1.44 -11.06
CA PRO A 50 -8.24 -0.16 -11.43
C PRO A 50 -9.74 -0.17 -11.09
N GLY A 51 -10.20 0.87 -10.37
CA GLY A 51 -11.59 0.99 -9.91
C GLY A 51 -11.89 0.36 -8.55
N ALA A 52 -10.89 -0.21 -7.86
CA ALA A 52 -11.01 -0.51 -6.43
C ALA A 52 -10.92 0.79 -5.59
N ASN A 53 -11.67 0.86 -4.50
CA ASN A 53 -11.63 1.95 -3.54
C ASN A 53 -10.62 1.61 -2.45
N LEU A 54 -9.45 2.21 -2.51
CA LEU A 54 -8.37 1.94 -1.58
C LEU A 54 -8.28 3.08 -0.55
N THR A 55 -7.90 2.75 0.67
CA THR A 55 -7.66 3.74 1.74
C THR A 55 -6.49 3.27 2.59
N GLY A 56 -5.60 4.20 2.93
CA GLY A 56 -4.47 3.93 3.82
C GLY A 56 -4.53 4.73 5.10
N ILE A 57 -4.19 4.10 6.22
CA ILE A 57 -4.01 4.79 7.51
C ILE A 57 -2.62 4.49 8.09
N ASP A 58 -2.03 5.48 8.72
CA ASP A 58 -0.77 5.36 9.45
C ASP A 58 -0.78 6.36 10.62
N ALA A 59 -0.08 6.05 11.71
CA ALA A 59 -0.03 6.91 12.89
C ALA A 59 0.98 8.06 12.73
N ASP A 60 1.94 7.95 11.80
CA ASP A 60 2.94 8.98 11.56
C ASP A 60 2.51 9.91 10.41
N GLU A 61 2.10 11.13 10.76
CA GLU A 61 1.70 12.17 9.80
C GLU A 61 2.79 12.52 8.79
N ARG A 62 4.07 12.45 9.17
CA ARG A 62 5.19 12.72 8.26
C ARG A 62 5.30 11.62 7.21
N ILE A 63 5.03 10.38 7.60
CA ILE A 63 4.96 9.24 6.69
C ILE A 63 3.77 9.38 5.74
N LEU A 64 2.59 9.76 6.25
CA LEU A 64 1.41 10.03 5.40
C LEU A 64 1.66 11.14 4.38
N SER A 65 2.33 12.22 4.79
CA SER A 65 2.74 13.30 3.88
C SER A 65 3.65 12.79 2.74
N ARG A 66 4.56 11.85 3.04
CA ARG A 66 5.40 11.20 2.01
C ARG A 66 4.58 10.25 1.13
N ALA A 67 3.64 9.51 1.71
CA ALA A 67 2.75 8.62 0.99
C ALA A 67 1.93 9.41 -0.04
N ARG A 68 1.28 10.50 0.39
CA ARG A 68 0.48 11.36 -0.49
C ARG A 68 1.27 11.86 -1.68
N ARG A 69 2.45 12.46 -1.45
CA ARG A 69 3.34 12.91 -2.54
C ARG A 69 3.74 11.79 -3.49
N LYS A 70 3.97 10.58 -2.98
CA LYS A 70 4.35 9.42 -3.79
C LYS A 70 3.19 8.94 -4.66
N ILE A 71 1.99 8.91 -4.09
CA ILE A 71 0.72 8.56 -4.76
C ILE A 71 0.40 9.58 -5.85
N ASP A 72 0.48 10.88 -5.54
CA ASP A 72 0.22 11.96 -6.50
C ASP A 72 1.19 11.88 -7.69
N ARG A 73 2.48 11.62 -7.44
CA ARG A 73 3.49 11.41 -8.50
C ARG A 73 3.22 10.19 -9.36
N ALA A 74 2.51 9.20 -8.84
CA ALA A 74 2.08 8.02 -9.59
C ALA A 74 0.78 8.27 -10.37
N GLY A 75 0.15 9.45 -10.23
CA GLY A 75 -1.11 9.79 -10.89
C GLY A 75 -2.32 9.03 -10.35
N LEU A 76 -2.25 8.58 -9.09
CA LEU A 76 -3.28 7.77 -8.45
C LEU A 76 -4.05 8.57 -7.41
N SER A 77 -5.31 8.21 -7.20
CA SER A 77 -6.12 8.70 -6.07
C SER A 77 -6.53 7.52 -5.20
N VAL A 78 -5.98 7.47 -3.99
CA VAL A 78 -6.23 6.45 -2.95
C VAL A 78 -6.19 7.11 -1.56
#